data_AF-A0A3D3EPX2-F1
#
_entry.id   AF-A0A3D3EPX2-F1
#
_cell.length_a   1.000
_cell.length_b   1.000
_cell.length_c   1.000
_cell.angle_alpha   90.00
_cell.angle_beta   90.00
_cell.angle_gamma   90.00
#
_symmetry.space_group_name_H-M   'P 1'
#
loop_
_entity.id
_entity.type
_entity.pdbx_description
1 polymer ?
#
loop_
_entity_poly.entity_id
_entity_poly.type
_entity_poly.pdbx_seq_one_letter_code
_entity_poly.pdbx_strand_id
1 'polypeptide(L)'
;GIDIDSLGALDHQITINIIEDGVIKEKKNPKLPQQVENILICKNPRCITSVERSLPHVFKLTDKENGTYRCIYCEQAFEKR
;
A
#
# COMPACT_ATOMS: atom_id res chain seq x y z
N GLY A 1 -6.34 -4.91 -15.19
CA GLY A 1 -7.34 -4.17 -14.42
C GLY A 1 -6.65 -3.45 -13.28
N ILE A 2 -7.27 -2.41 -12.71
CA ILE A 2 -6.73 -1.71 -11.54
C ILE A 2 -6.86 -2.63 -10.33
N ASP A 3 -5.75 -2.85 -9.61
CA ASP A 3 -5.78 -3.59 -8.35
C ASP A 3 -6.27 -2.69 -7.21
N ILE A 4 -7.52 -2.92 -6.81
CA ILE A 4 -8.19 -2.17 -5.76
C ILE A 4 -7.65 -2.55 -4.37
N ASP A 5 -7.20 -3.79 -4.18
CA ASP A 5 -6.72 -4.25 -2.87
C ASP A 5 -5.40 -3.58 -2.49
N SER A 6 -4.57 -3.22 -3.49
CA SER A 6 -3.37 -2.41 -3.29
C SER A 6 -3.63 -1.07 -2.59
N LEU A 7 -4.83 -0.48 -2.73
CA LEU A 7 -5.22 0.76 -2.04
C LEU A 7 -5.40 0.57 -0.54
N GLY A 8 -5.65 -0.66 -0.07
CA GLY A 8 -5.79 -0.94 1.35
C GLY A 8 -4.50 -0.72 2.14
N ALA A 9 -3.34 -0.76 1.46
CA ALA A 9 -2.06 -0.39 2.08
C ALA A 9 -1.94 1.12 2.38
N LEU A 10 -2.70 1.97 1.67
CA LEU A 10 -2.81 3.39 1.98
C LEU A 10 -3.80 3.61 3.13
N ASP A 11 -5.00 3.04 2.98
CA ASP A 11 -6.04 3.08 4.00
C ASP A 11 -7.09 1.97 3.75
N HIS A 12 -7.21 1.03 4.70
CA HIS A 12 -8.19 -0.05 4.62
C HIS A 12 -9.60 0.35 5.11
N GLN A 13 -9.77 1.56 5.66
CA GLN A 13 -11.06 2.05 6.18
C GLN A 13 -11.88 2.75 5.09
N ILE A 14 -11.30 3.00 3.92
CA ILE A 14 -12.01 3.63 2.81
C ILE A 14 -13.09 2.71 2.24
N THR A 15 -14.09 3.31 1.61
CA THR A 15 -15.12 2.60 0.84
C THR A 15 -15.05 3.06 -0.60
N ILE A 16 -14.93 2.10 -1.52
CA ILE A 16 -14.84 2.33 -2.95
C ILE A 16 -16.21 2.07 -3.55
N ASN A 17 -16.83 3.12 -4.10
CA ASN A 17 -18.12 3.02 -4.79
C ASN A 17 -17.87 2.76 -6.28
N ILE A 18 -18.44 1.67 -6.81
CA ILE A 18 -18.45 1.39 -8.25
C ILE A 18 -19.75 1.95 -8.82
N ILE A 19 -19.62 2.88 -9.77
CA ILE A 19 -20.73 3.59 -10.41
C ILE A 19 -20.84 3.14 -11.86
N GLU A 20 -22.03 2.70 -12.26
CA GLU A 20 -22.38 2.38 -13.65
C GLU A 20 -23.72 3.03 -13.96
N ASP A 21 -23.87 3.63 -15.14
CA ASP A 21 -25.08 4.35 -15.57
C ASP A 21 -25.57 5.41 -14.58
N GLY A 22 -24.63 6.08 -13.89
CA GLY A 22 -24.93 7.13 -12.93
C GLY A 22 -25.49 6.64 -11.57
N VAL A 23 -25.51 5.33 -11.32
CA VAL A 23 -25.96 4.75 -10.05
C VAL A 23 -24.87 3.91 -9.40
N ILE A 24 -24.86 3.86 -8.05
CA ILE A 24 -23.93 3.01 -7.30
C ILE A 24 -24.38 1.56 -7.45
N LYS A 25 -23.56 0.73 -8.10
CA LYS A 25 -23.81 -0.71 -8.26
C LYS A 25 -23.20 -1.53 -7.14
N GLU A 26 -22.02 -1.13 -6.65
CA GLU A 26 -21.29 -1.88 -5.63
C GLU A 26 -20.51 -0.95 -4.70
N LYS A 27 -20.30 -1.41 -3.47
CA LYS A 27 -19.36 -0.82 -2.52
C LYS A 27 -18.34 -1.88 -2.11
N LYS A 28 -17.05 -1.57 -2.21
CA LYS A 28 -15.95 -2.44 -1.80
C LYS A 28 -15.13 -1.78 -0.71
N ASN A 29 -14.67 -2.57 0.25
CA ASN A 29 -13.63 -2.17 1.19
C ASN A 29 -12.34 -2.88 0.78
N PRO A 30 -11.26 -2.13 0.49
CA PRO A 30 -9.99 -2.74 0.13
C PRO A 30 -9.41 -3.49 1.32
N LYS A 31 -8.85 -4.67 1.06
CA LYS A 31 -8.20 -5.47 2.10
C LYS A 31 -6.77 -4.99 2.32
N LEU A 32 -6.16 -5.37 3.44
CA LEU A 32 -4.72 -5.21 3.66
C LEU A 32 -3.95 -6.31 2.88
N PRO A 33 -3.28 -6.01 1.77
CA PRO A 33 -2.46 -6.99 1.06
C PRO A 33 -1.22 -7.38 1.89
N GLN A 34 -0.74 -8.62 1.76
CA GLN A 34 0.46 -9.07 2.48
C GLN A 34 1.73 -8.33 2.01
N GLN A 35 1.76 -7.89 0.75
CA GLN A 35 2.89 -7.18 0.16
C GLN A 35 2.37 -6.18 -0.86
N VAL A 36 3.05 -5.04 -0.98
CA VAL A 36 2.81 -4.05 -2.03
C VAL A 36 4.11 -3.62 -2.67
N GLU A 37 4.04 -3.33 -3.96
CA GLU A 37 5.17 -2.88 -4.78
C GLU A 37 4.84 -1.52 -5.40
N ASN A 38 5.71 -0.54 -5.20
CA ASN A 38 5.60 0.84 -5.71
C ASN A 38 4.31 1.60 -5.30
N ILE A 39 3.55 1.08 -4.33
CA ILE A 39 2.42 1.77 -3.70
C ILE A 39 2.90 2.64 -2.54
N LEU A 40 3.83 2.13 -1.74
CA LEU A 40 4.43 2.83 -0.60
C LEU A 40 5.89 3.16 -0.93
N ILE A 41 6.35 4.35 -0.54
CA ILE A 41 7.72 4.81 -0.78
C ILE A 41 8.51 4.79 0.53
N CYS A 42 9.71 4.23 0.47
CA CYS A 42 10.64 4.21 1.61
C CYS A 42 11.32 5.57 1.74
N LYS A 43 11.15 6.20 2.90
CA LYS A 43 11.72 7.52 3.23
C LYS A 43 13.03 7.42 4.01
N ASN A 44 13.51 6.20 4.28
CA ASN A 44 14.80 6.00 4.94
C ASN A 44 15.94 6.42 3.98
N PRO A 45 16.70 7.48 4.28
CA PRO A 45 17.78 7.94 3.41
C PRO A 45 18.96 6.95 3.32
N ARG A 46 18.99 5.91 4.17
CA ARG A 46 19.99 4.84 4.17
C ARG A 46 19.52 3.55 3.50
N CYS A 47 18.28 3.51 2.99
CA CYS A 47 17.76 2.33 2.31
C CYS A 47 18.35 2.21 0.90
N ILE A 48 18.61 0.99 0.42
CA ILE A 48 19.17 0.78 -0.92
C ILE A 48 18.34 1.43 -2.04
N THR A 49 17.02 1.51 -1.86
CA THR A 49 16.10 2.16 -2.80
C THR A 49 16.27 3.69 -2.89
N SER A 50 16.95 4.34 -1.95
CA SER A 50 17.29 5.76 -2.07
C SER A 50 18.54 6.00 -2.93
N VAL A 51 19.34 4.96 -3.16
CA VAL A 51 20.57 5.00 -3.98
C VAL A 51 20.27 4.46 -5.38
N GLU A 52 19.66 3.28 -5.46
CA GLU A 52 19.38 2.58 -6.71
C GLU A 52 17.95 2.83 -7.18
N ARG A 53 17.78 3.81 -8.08
CA ARG A 53 16.46 4.24 -8.59
C ARG A 53 15.71 3.18 -9.39
N SER A 54 16.39 2.14 -9.86
CA SER A 54 15.79 1.02 -10.59
C SER A 54 15.17 -0.03 -9.66
N LEU A 55 15.46 0.01 -8.36
CA LEU A 55 14.87 -0.93 -7.42
C LEU A 55 13.45 -0.51 -7.04
N PRO A 56 12.48 -1.44 -7.08
CA PRO A 56 11.12 -1.14 -6.67
C PRO A 56 11.05 -0.87 -5.16
N HIS A 57 10.09 -0.04 -4.75
CA HIS A 57 9.78 0.09 -3.33
C HIS A 57 8.82 -1.02 -2.91
N VAL A 58 9.34 -2.02 -2.20
CA VAL A 58 8.54 -3.17 -1.75
C VAL A 58 8.36 -3.14 -0.23
N PHE A 59 7.12 -3.32 0.20
CA PHE A 59 6.72 -3.33 1.60
C PHE A 59 5.89 -4.57 1.93
N LYS A 60 6.14 -5.17 3.09
CA LYS A 60 5.38 -6.32 3.62
C LYS A 60 4.56 -5.91 4.84
N LEU A 61 3.34 -6.44 4.97
CA LEU A 61 2.49 -6.24 6.15
C LEU A 61 3.07 -7.06 7.31
N THR A 62 3.50 -6.39 8.38
CA THR A 62 4.08 -7.06 9.57
C THR A 62 3.20 -6.98 10.80
N ASP A 63 2.24 -6.07 10.81
CA ASP A 63 1.23 -5.96 11.86
C ASP A 63 -0.11 -5.68 11.20
N LYS A 64 -0.99 -6.69 11.18
CA LYS A 64 -2.31 -6.58 10.56
C LYS A 64 -3.29 -5.78 11.41
N GLU A 65 -3.13 -5.78 12.73
CA GLU A 65 -4.02 -5.06 13.64
C GLU A 65 -3.81 -3.55 13.52
N ASN A 66 -2.55 -3.12 13.42
CA ASN A 66 -2.18 -1.71 13.27
C ASN A 66 -1.94 -1.29 11.81
N GLY A 67 -2.11 -2.19 10.84
CA GLY A 67 -1.85 -1.92 9.42
C GLY A 67 -0.41 -1.52 9.12
N THR A 68 0.56 -2.00 9.91
CA THR A 68 1.97 -1.60 9.76
C THR A 68 2.64 -2.39 8.65
N TYR A 69 3.14 -1.66 7.66
CA TYR A 69 4.01 -2.16 6.61
C TYR A 69 5.47 -1.85 6.91
N ARG A 70 6.38 -2.78 6.59
CA ARG A 70 7.84 -2.59 6.68
C ARG A 70 8.49 -2.77 5.31
N CYS A 71 9.44 -1.90 5.02
CA CYS A 71 10.26 -2.01 3.80
C CYS A 71 11.05 -3.32 3.85
N ILE A 72 11.02 -4.12 2.77
CA ILE A 72 11.73 -5.41 2.75
C ILE A 72 13.26 -5.28 2.77
N TYR A 73 13.79 -4.08 2.47
CA TYR A 73 15.22 -3.85 2.37
C TYR A 73 15.84 -3.35 3.68
N CYS A 74 15.17 -2.41 4.35
CA CYS A 74 15.70 -1.78 5.57
C CYS A 74 14.86 -2.04 6.82
N GLU A 75 13.76 -2.78 6.71
CA GLU A 75 12.81 -3.11 7.79
C GLU A 75 12.18 -1.91 8.52
N GLN A 76 12.42 -0.69 8.04
CA GLN A 76 11.79 0.51 8.56
C GLN A 76 10.28 0.45 8.31
N ALA A 77 9.51 0.74 9.36
CA ALA A 77 8.07 0.88 9.28
C ALA A 77 7.72 2.06 8.37
N PHE A 78 6.68 1.90 7.55
CA PHE A 78 6.17 2.96 6.70
C PHE A 78 5.56 4.08 7.55
N GLU A 79 5.95 5.32 7.24
CA GLU A 79 5.38 6.52 7.87
C GLU A 79 4.62 7.36 6.83
N LYS A 80 3.34 7.63 7.14
CA LYS A 80 2.42 8.37 6.25
C LYS A 80 2.81 9.85 6.03
N ARG A 81 3.74 10.42 6.81
CA ARG A 81 4.08 11.86 6.83
C ARG A 81 4.96 12.30 5.67
#